data_AF-A0A8E0R1H2-F1
#
_entry.id   AF-A0A8E0R1H2-F1
#
_cell.length_a   1.000
_cell.length_b   1.000
_cell.length_c   1.000
_cell.angle_alpha   90.00
_cell.angle_beta   90.00
_cell.angle_gamma   90.00
#
_symmetry.space_group_name_H-M   'P 1'
#
loop_
_entity.id
_entity.type
_entity.pdbx_description
1 polymer ?
#
loop_
_entity_poly.entity_id
_entity_poly.type
_entity_poly.pdbx_seq_one_letter_code
_entity_poly.pdbx_strand_id
1 'polypeptide(L)'
;MSFARQSVASARQLVRNQQPRRFASHTAHAEPVNESFGRSFYVTIGAFASAYVLYRLSKSTEESGSQSWISNLIHKWTPSEKLFEERNAIHTALMEKAAQDRHLLQSQGPRATFELKQPEVSFNTSPPYNVPAGSSVDLSAVVAHYEQQNKQMEEARVARMKDGKVVSLYD
;
A
#
# COMPACT_ATOMS: atom_id res chain seq x y z
N MET A 1 -1.65 -5.77 -14.07
CA MET A 1 -0.49 -5.29 -13.29
C MET A 1 0.66 -6.26 -13.49
N SER A 2 1.71 -5.84 -14.18
CA SER A 2 2.85 -6.69 -14.52
C SER A 2 3.95 -6.52 -13.47
N PHE A 3 4.25 -7.57 -12.72
CA PHE A 3 5.37 -7.58 -11.78
C PHE A 3 6.69 -7.66 -12.56
N ALA A 4 7.51 -6.61 -12.49
CA ALA A 4 8.86 -6.61 -13.04
C ALA A 4 9.74 -7.56 -12.19
N ARG A 5 10.19 -8.65 -12.81
CA ARG A 5 11.23 -9.52 -12.25
C ARG A 5 12.58 -8.84 -12.43
N GLN A 6 13.19 -8.37 -11.34
CA GLN A 6 14.58 -7.90 -11.36
C GLN A 6 15.49 -9.13 -11.38
N SER A 7 16.19 -9.34 -12.48
CA SER A 7 17.25 -10.34 -12.61
C SER A 7 18.53 -9.79 -12.00
N VAL A 8 19.01 -10.41 -10.92
CA VAL A 8 20.34 -10.10 -10.35
C VAL A 8 21.37 -10.92 -11.12
N ALA A 9 22.31 -10.25 -11.79
CA ALA A 9 23.40 -10.91 -12.50
C ALA A 9 24.30 -11.66 -11.49
N SER A 10 24.56 -12.94 -11.76
CA SER A 10 25.37 -13.80 -10.89
C SER A 10 26.84 -13.36 -10.91
N ALA A 11 27.36 -12.88 -9.77
CA ALA A 11 28.78 -12.53 -9.59
C ALA A 11 29.76 -13.72 -9.78
N ARG A 12 29.27 -14.95 -9.93
CA ARG A 12 30.12 -16.14 -10.13
C ARG A 12 30.90 -16.15 -11.44
N GLN A 13 30.53 -15.35 -12.44
CA GLN A 13 31.25 -15.32 -13.72
C GLN A 13 32.57 -14.53 -13.67
N LEU A 14 32.79 -13.68 -12.66
CA LEU A 14 34.03 -12.87 -12.55
C LEU A 14 35.23 -13.65 -12.00
N VAL A 15 35.03 -14.84 -11.43
CA VAL A 15 36.10 -15.64 -10.82
C VAL A 15 36.80 -16.57 -11.83
N ARG A 16 36.24 -16.75 -13.04
CA ARG A 16 36.73 -17.78 -13.99
C ARG A 16 38.02 -17.43 -14.74
N ASN A 17 38.49 -16.17 -14.65
CA ASN A 17 39.64 -15.69 -15.43
C ASN A 17 40.95 -15.57 -14.61
N GLN A 18 41.10 -16.29 -13.50
CA GLN A 18 42.42 -16.40 -12.85
C GLN A 18 43.23 -17.52 -13.51
N GLN A 19 44.28 -17.15 -14.24
CA GLN A 19 45.26 -18.09 -14.77
C GLN A 19 45.93 -18.86 -13.61
N PRO A 20 46.14 -20.18 -13.73
CA PRO A 20 46.91 -20.92 -12.73
C PRO A 20 48.38 -20.48 -12.80
N ARG A 21 48.88 -19.89 -11.72
CA ARG A 21 50.31 -19.59 -11.57
C ARG A 21 51.07 -20.92 -11.56
N ARG A 22 51.93 -21.11 -12.56
CA ARG A 22 52.89 -22.22 -12.57
C ARG A 22 53.99 -21.90 -11.55
N PHE A 23 54.21 -22.78 -10.60
CA PHE A 23 55.38 -22.76 -9.74
C PHE A 23 56.61 -23.09 -10.61
N ALA A 24 57.43 -22.09 -10.88
CA ALA A 24 58.72 -22.27 -11.52
C ALA A 24 59.72 -22.76 -10.47
N SER A 25 60.09 -24.04 -10.54
CA SER A 25 61.20 -24.59 -9.77
C SER A 25 62.52 -24.23 -10.46
N HIS A 26 63.11 -23.09 -10.09
CA HIS A 26 64.52 -22.82 -10.38
C HIS A 26 65.27 -22.54 -9.09
N THR A 27 66.26 -23.39 -8.84
CA THR A 27 67.35 -23.25 -7.88
C THR A 27 68.14 -21.98 -8.17
N ALA A 28 67.77 -20.88 -7.52
CA ALA A 28 68.58 -19.69 -7.38
C ALA A 28 68.67 -19.40 -5.88
N HIS A 29 69.89 -19.14 -5.39
CA HIS A 29 70.14 -18.85 -3.99
C HIS A 29 69.24 -17.72 -3.52
N ALA A 30 68.25 -18.06 -2.69
CA ALA A 30 67.34 -17.10 -2.11
C ALA A 30 68.12 -16.26 -1.10
N GLU A 31 68.41 -15.03 -1.48
CA GLU A 31 68.68 -13.95 -0.52
C GLU A 31 67.54 -13.97 0.52
N PRO A 32 67.81 -13.83 1.84
CA PRO A 32 66.77 -13.87 2.85
C PRO A 32 65.84 -12.66 2.66
N VAL A 33 64.80 -12.86 1.85
CA VAL A 33 63.73 -11.89 1.69
C VAL A 33 63.00 -11.88 3.01
N ASN A 34 63.13 -10.78 3.75
CA ASN A 34 62.34 -10.53 4.94
C ASN A 34 60.86 -10.49 4.53
N GLU A 35 60.18 -11.63 4.61
CA GLU A 35 58.76 -11.74 4.29
C GLU A 35 57.98 -10.88 5.29
N SER A 36 57.61 -9.66 4.88
CA SER A 36 56.77 -8.79 5.69
C SER A 36 55.43 -9.48 5.90
N PHE A 37 54.84 -9.34 7.09
CA PHE A 37 53.52 -9.88 7.39
C PHE A 37 52.51 -9.54 6.28
N GLY A 38 51.76 -10.56 5.84
CA GLY A 38 50.78 -10.40 4.77
C GLY A 38 49.71 -9.37 5.12
N ARG A 39 49.06 -8.78 4.11
CA ARG A 39 48.01 -7.76 4.30
C ARG A 39 46.90 -8.21 5.26
N SER A 40 46.57 -9.50 5.24
CA SER A 40 45.58 -10.10 6.15
C SER A 40 45.94 -9.93 7.63
N PHE A 41 47.22 -10.02 8.00
CA PHE A 41 47.69 -9.87 9.37
C PHE A 41 47.44 -8.46 9.93
N TYR A 42 47.68 -7.43 9.12
CA TYR A 42 47.38 -6.05 9.52
C TYR A 42 45.88 -5.79 9.62
N VAL A 43 45.08 -6.40 8.73
CA VAL A 43 43.62 -6.30 8.79
C VAL A 43 43.08 -6.97 10.05
N THR A 44 43.57 -8.17 10.41
CA THR A 44 43.11 -8.87 11.62
C THR A 44 43.52 -8.13 12.89
N ILE A 45 44.77 -7.68 13.00
CA ILE A 45 45.22 -6.90 14.17
C ILE A 45 44.46 -5.57 14.25
N GLY A 46 44.27 -4.89 13.12
CA GLY A 46 43.48 -3.66 13.05
C GLY A 46 42.03 -3.87 13.50
N ALA A 47 41.40 -4.99 13.09
CA ALA A 47 40.04 -5.35 13.50
C ALA A 47 39.97 -5.70 15.00
N PHE A 48 40.95 -6.41 15.54
CA PHE A 48 41.01 -6.71 16.96
C PHE A 48 41.21 -5.45 17.81
N ALA A 49 42.13 -4.57 17.39
CA ALA A 49 42.39 -3.31 18.08
C ALA A 49 41.16 -2.39 18.03
N SER A 50 40.49 -2.28 16.87
CA SER A 50 39.28 -1.46 16.73
C SER A 50 38.11 -2.00 17.55
N ALA A 51 37.91 -3.32 17.57
CA ALA A 51 36.90 -3.97 18.41
C ALA A 51 37.17 -3.74 19.91
N TYR A 52 38.44 -3.78 20.34
CA TYR A 52 38.81 -3.50 21.73
C TYR A 52 38.52 -2.05 22.13
N VAL A 53 38.85 -1.09 21.25
CA VAL A 53 38.56 0.34 21.47
C VAL A 53 37.04 0.56 21.54
N LEU A 54 36.28 -0.02 20.61
CA LEU A 54 34.82 0.04 20.62
C LEU A 54 34.23 -0.56 21.90
N TYR A 55 34.75 -1.71 22.36
CA TYR A 55 34.31 -2.32 23.61
C TYR A 55 34.57 -1.42 24.82
N ARG A 56 35.75 -0.83 24.92
CA ARG A 56 36.09 0.11 26.01
C ARG A 56 35.17 1.34 26.01
N LEU A 57 34.92 1.91 24.83
CA LEU A 57 34.02 3.05 24.69
C LEU A 57 32.58 2.69 25.05
N SER A 58 32.09 1.53 24.58
CA SER A 58 30.77 1.01 24.95
C SER A 58 30.63 0.82 26.45
N LYS A 59 31.60 0.16 27.08
CA LYS A 59 31.60 -0.10 28.53
C LYS A 59 31.63 1.20 29.36
N SER A 60 32.44 2.17 28.96
CA SER A 60 32.48 3.49 29.63
C SER A 60 31.16 4.24 29.55
N THR A 61 30.39 4.00 28.48
CA THR A 61 29.07 4.63 28.29
C THR A 61 27.98 3.92 29.09
N GLU A 62 28.07 2.59 29.22
CA GLU A 62 27.19 1.81 30.10
C GLU A 62 27.38 2.18 31.57
N GLU A 63 28.62 2.36 32.02
CA GLU A 63 28.94 2.75 33.40
C GLU A 63 28.46 4.18 33.75
N SER A 64 28.44 5.10 32.78
CA SER A 64 27.93 6.45 32.97
C SER A 64 26.40 6.57 32.89
N GLY A 65 25.68 5.48 32.59
CA GLY A 65 24.23 5.46 32.46
C GLY A 65 23.67 6.32 31.32
N SER A 66 24.53 6.88 30.48
CA SER A 66 24.17 7.72 29.35
C SER A 66 24.00 6.87 28.09
N GLN A 67 23.09 7.27 27.21
CA GLN A 67 22.88 6.58 25.94
C GLN A 67 24.12 6.68 25.04
N SER A 68 24.57 5.53 24.49
CA SER A 68 25.75 5.46 23.61
C SER A 68 25.66 6.44 22.44
N TRP A 69 26.79 7.07 22.07
CA TRP A 69 26.86 7.94 20.90
C TRP A 69 26.31 7.27 19.63
N ILE A 70 26.55 5.96 19.48
CA ILE A 70 26.03 5.16 18.37
C ILE A 70 24.51 5.08 18.44
N SER A 71 23.95 4.86 19.63
CA SER A 71 22.51 4.82 19.84
C SER A 71 21.86 6.18 19.56
N ASN A 72 22.47 7.29 20.01
CA ASN A 72 21.99 8.64 19.67
C ASN A 72 22.02 8.91 18.16
N LEU A 73 23.04 8.42 17.46
CA LEU A 73 23.12 8.55 16.01
C LEU A 73 22.03 7.73 15.31
N ILE A 74 21.77 6.51 15.79
CA ILE A 74 20.66 5.67 15.30
C ILE A 74 19.33 6.39 15.54
N HIS A 75 19.04 6.85 16.76
CA HIS A 75 17.78 7.55 17.07
C HIS A 75 17.59 8.84 16.26
N LYS A 76 18.66 9.54 15.89
CA LYS A 76 18.56 10.73 15.03
C LYS A 76 18.03 10.40 13.63
N TRP A 77 18.33 9.22 13.11
CA TRP A 77 17.98 8.81 11.75
C TRP A 77 16.85 7.78 11.68
N THR A 78 16.53 7.12 12.80
CA THR A 78 15.43 6.17 12.91
C THR A 78 14.14 6.90 13.28
N PRO A 79 13.08 6.79 12.46
CA PRO A 79 11.77 7.36 12.79
C PRO A 79 11.23 6.79 14.11
N SER A 80 10.54 7.61 14.90
CA SER A 80 9.94 7.18 16.16
C SER A 80 8.87 6.10 15.98
N GLU A 81 8.76 5.18 16.93
CA GLU A 81 7.75 4.11 16.96
C GLU A 81 6.32 4.64 16.79
N LYS A 82 6.01 5.79 17.38
CA LYS A 82 4.70 6.48 17.22
C LYS A 82 4.30 6.70 15.77
N LEU A 83 5.24 7.05 14.89
CA LEU A 83 4.94 7.24 13.46
C LEU A 83 4.60 5.93 12.77
N PHE A 84 5.17 4.81 13.21
CA PHE A 84 4.80 3.49 12.72
C PHE A 84 3.43 3.07 13.22
N GLU A 85 3.12 3.35 14.49
CA GLU A 85 1.79 3.11 15.07
C GLU A 85 0.71 3.92 14.34
N GLU A 86 0.92 5.21 14.12
CA GLU A 86 0.00 6.09 13.39
C GLU A 86 -0.22 5.59 11.95
N ARG A 87 0.85 5.21 11.24
CA ARG A 87 0.74 4.64 9.89
C ARG A 87 -0.04 3.34 9.89
N ASN A 88 0.23 2.45 10.83
CA ASN A 88 -0.48 1.19 10.96
C ASN A 88 -1.97 1.43 11.21
N ALA A 89 -2.32 2.36 12.09
CA ALA A 89 -3.71 2.73 12.38
C ALA A 89 -4.43 3.29 11.14
N ILE A 90 -3.76 4.13 10.35
CA ILE A 90 -4.33 4.63 9.08
C ILE A 90 -4.55 3.49 8.09
N HIS A 91 -3.58 2.57 7.97
CA HIS A 91 -3.69 1.44 7.07
C HIS A 91 -4.81 0.48 7.46
N THR A 92 -4.99 0.20 8.75
CA THR A 92 -6.09 -0.64 9.23
C THR A 92 -7.44 0.03 8.98
N ALA A 93 -7.58 1.32 9.31
CA ALA A 93 -8.82 2.05 9.06
C ALA A 93 -9.18 2.12 7.57
N LEU A 94 -8.18 2.30 6.70
CA LEU A 94 -8.39 2.29 5.25
C LEU A 94 -8.84 0.92 4.76
N MET A 95 -8.22 -0.16 5.26
CA MET A 95 -8.58 -1.52 4.89
C MET A 95 -10.00 -1.87 5.33
N GLU A 96 -10.39 -1.48 6.55
CA GLU A 96 -11.75 -1.68 7.06
C GLU A 96 -12.78 -0.94 6.19
N LYS A 97 -12.51 0.32 5.86
CA LYS A 97 -13.38 1.10 4.97
C LYS A 97 -13.48 0.47 3.58
N ALA A 98 -12.36 0.02 3.01
CA ALA A 98 -12.35 -0.64 1.70
C ALA A 98 -13.11 -1.98 1.72
N ALA A 99 -13.03 -2.74 2.81
CA ALA A 99 -13.80 -3.97 2.98
C ALA A 99 -15.30 -3.69 3.08
N GLN A 100 -15.68 -2.63 3.80
CA GLN A 100 -17.07 -2.20 3.91
C GLN A 100 -17.63 -1.75 2.54
N ASP A 101 -16.88 -0.95 1.79
CA ASP A 101 -17.26 -0.52 0.44
C ASP A 101 -17.37 -1.71 -0.52
N ARG A 102 -16.46 -2.68 -0.43
CA ARG A 102 -16.52 -3.91 -1.21
C ARG A 102 -17.79 -4.70 -0.89
N HIS A 103 -18.20 -4.76 0.37
CA HIS A 103 -19.43 -5.44 0.74
C HIS A 103 -20.68 -4.73 0.17
N LEU A 104 -20.69 -3.39 0.16
CA LEU A 104 -21.81 -2.60 -0.37
C LEU A 104 -21.87 -2.63 -1.91
N LEU A 105 -20.73 -2.50 -2.59
CA LEU A 105 -20.67 -2.23 -4.03
C LEU A 105 -20.35 -3.47 -4.88
N GLN A 106 -19.65 -4.45 -4.32
CA GLN A 106 -19.17 -5.64 -5.04
C GLN A 106 -19.82 -6.96 -4.57
N SER A 107 -20.80 -6.91 -3.65
CA SER A 107 -21.53 -8.12 -3.21
C SER A 107 -22.37 -8.75 -4.32
N GLN A 108 -22.89 -7.94 -5.24
CA GLN A 108 -23.52 -8.45 -6.45
C GLN A 108 -22.42 -8.59 -7.50
N GLY A 109 -22.16 -9.83 -7.94
CA GLY A 109 -21.21 -10.13 -9.00
C GLY A 109 -21.52 -9.35 -10.30
N PRO A 110 -20.66 -9.46 -11.34
CA PRO A 110 -20.89 -8.77 -12.60
C PRO A 110 -22.35 -8.94 -13.04
N ARG A 111 -23.05 -7.83 -13.29
CA ARG A 111 -24.43 -7.88 -13.78
C ARG A 111 -24.45 -8.81 -15.00
N ALA A 112 -25.37 -9.78 -14.99
CA ALA A 112 -25.52 -10.68 -16.12
C ALA A 112 -25.90 -9.84 -17.36
N THR A 113 -24.95 -9.67 -18.28
CA THR A 113 -25.18 -9.02 -19.56
C THR A 113 -25.61 -10.10 -20.55
N PHE A 114 -26.86 -10.03 -20.98
CA PHE A 114 -27.37 -10.90 -22.05
C PHE A 114 -27.28 -10.14 -23.37
N GLU A 115 -26.61 -10.72 -24.36
CA GLU A 115 -26.60 -10.17 -25.71
C GLU A 115 -27.98 -10.40 -26.34
N LEU A 116 -28.69 -9.31 -26.61
CA LEU A 116 -29.95 -9.36 -27.33
C LEU A 116 -29.64 -9.53 -28.82
N LYS A 117 -30.13 -10.60 -29.44
CA LYS A 117 -29.96 -10.84 -30.89
C LYS A 117 -30.55 -9.72 -31.75
N GLN A 118 -31.56 -9.01 -31.24
CA GLN A 118 -32.29 -7.96 -31.96
C GLN A 118 -32.70 -6.82 -30.99
N PRO A 119 -31.76 -5.93 -30.59
CA PRO A 119 -32.07 -4.82 -29.68
C PRO A 119 -33.05 -3.83 -30.32
N GLU A 120 -32.98 -3.66 -31.63
CA GLU A 120 -33.85 -2.76 -32.41
C GLU A 120 -35.34 -3.09 -32.22
N VAL A 121 -35.73 -4.36 -32.17
CA VAL A 121 -37.15 -4.75 -32.06
C VAL A 121 -37.69 -4.44 -30.66
N SER A 122 -36.88 -4.62 -29.62
CA SER A 122 -37.31 -4.44 -28.22
C SER A 122 -37.37 -2.97 -27.82
N PHE A 123 -36.44 -2.14 -28.29
CA PHE A 123 -36.30 -0.75 -27.87
C PHE A 123 -36.87 0.27 -28.88
N ASN A 124 -36.98 -0.08 -30.16
CA ASN A 124 -37.58 0.77 -31.19
C ASN A 124 -38.98 0.31 -31.60
N THR A 125 -39.70 -0.39 -30.72
CA THR A 125 -41.15 -0.59 -30.91
C THR A 125 -41.81 0.78 -30.81
N SER A 126 -42.10 1.38 -31.98
CA SER A 126 -43.09 2.44 -32.06
C SER A 126 -44.39 1.90 -31.46
N PRO A 127 -45.10 2.66 -30.62
CA PRO A 127 -46.43 2.26 -30.16
C PRO A 127 -47.25 1.80 -31.37
N PRO A 128 -48.00 0.68 -31.28
CA PRO A 128 -48.82 0.18 -32.40
C PRO A 128 -49.91 1.18 -32.82
N TYR A 129 -50.08 2.24 -32.04
CA TYR A 129 -51.01 3.33 -32.29
C TYR A 129 -50.21 4.60 -32.59
N ASN A 130 -50.44 5.20 -33.74
CA ASN A 130 -49.91 6.52 -34.09
C ASN A 130 -50.67 7.58 -33.29
N VAL A 131 -50.18 7.94 -32.10
CA VAL A 131 -50.78 8.97 -31.24
C VAL A 131 -50.32 10.34 -31.76
N PRO A 132 -51.22 11.18 -32.30
CA PRO A 132 -50.84 12.50 -32.79
C PRO A 132 -50.33 13.37 -31.64
N ALA A 133 -49.32 14.20 -31.93
CA ALA A 133 -48.76 15.13 -30.95
C ALA A 133 -49.87 16.04 -30.40
N GLY A 134 -50.08 16.02 -29.07
CA GLY A 134 -51.12 16.78 -28.39
C GLY A 134 -52.40 16.01 -28.06
N SER A 135 -52.53 14.72 -28.42
CA SER A 135 -53.70 13.90 -28.01
C SER A 135 -53.51 13.15 -26.69
N SER A 136 -52.60 13.62 -25.83
CA SER A 136 -52.48 13.09 -24.47
C SER A 136 -53.78 13.35 -23.71
N VAL A 137 -54.25 12.34 -22.98
CA VAL A 137 -55.36 12.50 -22.04
C VAL A 137 -54.98 13.57 -21.02
N ASP A 138 -55.93 14.43 -20.63
CA ASP A 138 -55.68 15.41 -19.57
C ASP A 138 -55.43 14.67 -18.25
N LEU A 139 -54.20 14.81 -17.73
CA LEU A 139 -53.75 14.19 -16.48
C LEU A 139 -53.87 15.14 -15.28
N SER A 140 -54.45 16.33 -15.44
CA SER A 140 -54.57 17.35 -14.40
C SER A 140 -55.14 16.81 -13.07
N ALA A 141 -56.18 15.99 -13.14
CA ALA A 141 -56.80 15.36 -11.97
C ALA A 141 -55.85 14.37 -11.25
N VAL A 142 -55.07 13.60 -12.01
CA VAL A 142 -54.09 12.65 -11.46
C VAL A 142 -52.94 13.40 -10.79
N VAL A 143 -52.45 14.45 -11.46
CA VAL A 143 -51.42 15.34 -10.90
C VAL A 143 -51.91 15.96 -9.60
N ALA A 144 -53.11 16.54 -9.58
CA ALA A 144 -53.70 17.13 -8.39
C ALA A 144 -53.83 16.14 -7.23
N HIS A 145 -54.25 14.90 -7.51
CA HIS A 145 -54.33 13.83 -6.50
C HIS A 145 -52.97 13.54 -5.85
N TYR A 146 -51.92 13.33 -6.66
CA TYR A 146 -50.59 13.03 -6.14
C TYR A 146 -49.93 14.23 -5.46
N GLU A 147 -50.17 15.45 -5.94
CA GLU A 147 -49.72 16.66 -5.24
C GLU A 147 -50.37 16.78 -3.86
N GLN A 148 -51.66 16.49 -3.75
CA GLN A 148 -52.36 16.49 -2.47
C GLN A 148 -51.82 15.39 -1.54
N GLN A 149 -51.58 14.19 -2.07
CA GLN A 149 -51.00 13.08 -1.31
C GLN A 149 -49.59 13.42 -0.78
N ASN A 150 -48.74 14.05 -1.62
CA ASN A 150 -47.40 14.48 -1.23
C ASN A 150 -47.45 15.57 -0.14
N LYS A 151 -48.35 16.54 -0.26
CA LYS A 151 -48.56 17.58 0.78
C LYS A 151 -48.93 16.95 2.12
N GLN A 152 -49.88 16.01 2.13
CA GLN A 152 -50.28 15.29 3.35
C GLN A 152 -49.11 14.50 3.96
N MET A 153 -48.30 13.83 3.13
CA MET A 153 -47.12 13.11 3.61
C MET A 153 -46.07 14.03 4.22
N GLU A 154 -45.80 15.19 3.61
CA GLU A 154 -44.87 16.18 4.16
C GLU A 154 -45.39 16.80 5.45
N GLU A 155 -46.69 17.14 5.53
CA GLU A 155 -47.30 17.61 6.78
C GLU A 155 -47.17 16.57 7.90
N ALA A 156 -47.44 15.30 7.60
CA ALA A 156 -47.25 14.20 8.54
C ALA A 156 -45.77 13.98 8.91
N ARG A 157 -44.83 14.20 7.96
CA ARG A 157 -43.39 14.16 8.22
C ARG A 157 -42.97 15.27 9.19
N VAL A 158 -43.39 16.51 8.93
CA VAL A 158 -43.08 17.68 9.77
C VAL A 158 -43.69 17.55 11.16
N ALA A 159 -44.93 17.06 11.28
CA ALA A 159 -45.56 16.80 12.57
C ALA A 159 -44.75 15.80 13.40
N ARG A 160 -44.31 14.69 12.79
CA ARG A 160 -43.45 13.68 13.45
C ARG A 160 -42.09 14.24 13.90
N MET A 161 -41.52 15.17 13.14
CA MET A 161 -40.27 15.85 13.52
C MET A 161 -40.47 16.80 14.71
N LYS A 162 -41.60 17.55 14.76
CA LYS A 162 -41.93 18.45 15.87
C LYS A 162 -42.16 17.72 17.19
N ASP A 163 -42.74 16.52 17.13
CA ASP A 163 -42.97 15.68 18.32
C ASP A 163 -41.68 15.05 18.88
N GLY A 164 -40.52 15.30 18.26
CA GLY A 164 -39.21 14.80 18.72
C GLY A 164 -39.03 13.28 18.58
N LYS A 165 -39.97 12.58 17.93
CA LYS A 165 -39.96 11.12 17.81
C LYS A 165 -39.18 10.61 16.59
N VAL A 166 -38.76 11.48 15.67
CA VAL A 166 -38.05 11.10 14.44
C VAL A 166 -36.85 12.01 14.21
N VAL A 167 -35.65 11.41 14.12
CA VAL A 167 -34.39 12.06 13.71
C VAL A 167 -34.36 12.11 12.18
N SER A 168 -34.03 13.28 11.61
CA SER A 168 -33.90 13.43 10.16
C SER A 168 -32.66 12.64 9.68
N LEU A 169 -32.74 12.00 8.51
CA LEU A 169 -31.59 11.29 7.93
C LEU A 169 -30.46 12.24 7.46
N TYR A 170 -30.66 13.55 7.58
CA TYR A 170 -29.80 14.60 7.05
C TYR A 170 -29.23 15.53 8.14
N ASP A 171 -29.41 15.20 9.42
CA ASP A 171 -28.73 15.83 10.56
C ASP A 171 -27.58 14.97 11.09
#